data_AF-A0A968X6Z1-F1
#
_entry.id   AF-A0A968X6Z1-F1
#
_cell.length_a   1.000
_cell.length_b   1.000
_cell.length_c   1.000
_cell.angle_alpha   90.00
_cell.angle_beta   90.00
_cell.angle_gamma   90.00
#
_symmetry.space_group_name_H-M   'P 1'
#
loop_
_entity.id
_entity.type
_entity.pdbx_description
1 polymer ?
#
loop_
_entity_poly.entity_id
_entity_poly.type
_entity_poly.pdbx_seq_one_letter_code
_entity_poly.pdbx_strand_id
1 'polypeptide(L)'
;MTETLASFGVASYSFPVSCGYAQRKDKSNLANPMKAYALADLAAQHNLSSLEIPLDAMLPDLSHETIDAFKAHLMRITSSY
;
A
#
# COMPACT_ATOMS: atom_id res chain seq x y z
N MET A 1 29.09 -17.49 -3.28
CA MET A 1 28.62 -16.10 -3.33
C MET A 1 27.11 -16.18 -3.45
N THR A 2 26.37 -15.68 -2.47
CA THR A 2 24.91 -15.59 -2.56
C THR A 2 24.61 -14.48 -3.55
N GLU A 3 23.98 -14.79 -4.68
CA GLU A 3 23.49 -13.76 -5.59
C GLU A 3 22.47 -12.90 -4.82
N THR A 4 22.80 -11.63 -4.62
CA THR A 4 21.82 -10.66 -4.13
C THR A 4 20.89 -10.36 -5.30
N LEU A 5 19.77 -11.07 -5.37
CA LEU A 5 18.69 -10.72 -6.30
C LEU A 5 18.19 -9.31 -5.96
N ALA A 6 18.06 -8.46 -6.98
CA ALA A 6 17.51 -7.13 -6.81
C ALA A 6 16.09 -7.22 -6.25
N SER A 7 15.82 -6.43 -5.21
CA SER A 7 14.54 -6.39 -4.51
C SER A 7 13.74 -5.20 -5.03
N PHE A 8 12.51 -5.45 -5.51
CA PHE A 8 11.67 -4.43 -6.12
C PHE A 8 10.43 -4.17 -5.25
N GLY A 9 10.23 -2.90 -4.87
CA GLY A 9 9.07 -2.45 -4.13
C GLY A 9 8.17 -1.53 -4.95
N VAL A 10 7.06 -1.10 -4.34
CA VAL A 10 6.15 -0.12 -4.92
C VAL A 10 5.82 1.00 -3.93
N ALA A 11 5.79 2.22 -4.44
CA ALA A 11 5.36 3.39 -3.69
C ALA A 11 3.96 3.83 -4.15
N SER A 12 3.12 4.24 -3.21
CA SER A 12 1.81 4.85 -3.52
C SER A 12 1.90 6.05 -4.46
N TYR A 13 3.01 6.79 -4.43
CA TYR A 13 3.28 7.93 -5.30
C TYR A 13 3.46 7.55 -6.77
N SER A 14 3.67 6.26 -7.08
CA SER A 14 3.61 5.74 -8.45
C SER A 14 2.18 5.77 -9.02
N PHE A 15 1.16 5.97 -8.16
CA PHE A 15 -0.25 6.03 -8.53
C PHE A 15 -0.89 7.36 -8.11
N PRO A 16 -0.34 8.53 -8.48
CA PRO A 16 -0.69 9.81 -7.87
C PRO A 16 -2.18 10.14 -7.98
N VAL A 17 -2.83 9.75 -9.09
CA VAL A 17 -4.28 9.90 -9.26
C VAL A 17 -5.03 8.82 -8.48
N SER A 18 -4.69 7.54 -8.69
CA SER A 18 -5.44 6.40 -8.13
C SER A 18 -5.39 6.30 -6.61
N CYS A 19 -4.29 6.65 -5.95
CA CYS A 19 -4.18 6.64 -4.48
C CYS A 19 -4.81 7.89 -3.83
N GLY A 20 -5.26 8.85 -4.64
CA GLY A 20 -5.87 10.07 -4.16
C GLY A 20 -4.85 11.07 -3.57
N TYR A 21 -3.56 10.98 -3.92
CA TYR A 21 -2.56 11.96 -3.49
C TYR A 21 -2.58 13.24 -4.34
N ALA A 22 -2.81 13.12 -5.66
CA ALA A 22 -3.05 14.24 -6.57
C ALA A 22 -4.48 14.79 -6.42
N GLN A 23 -4.89 15.05 -5.18
CA GLN A 23 -6.15 15.70 -4.85
C GLN A 23 -5.97 17.20 -4.81
N ARG A 24 -6.92 17.91 -5.40
CA ARG A 24 -6.82 19.35 -5.60
C ARG A 24 -7.30 20.17 -4.40
N LYS A 25 -7.12 19.73 -3.15
CA LYS A 25 -7.88 20.21 -1.98
C LYS A 25 -9.40 20.06 -2.26
N ASP A 26 -10.18 19.59 -1.30
CA ASP A 26 -11.66 19.54 -1.40
C ASP A 26 -12.32 18.63 -2.48
N LYS A 27 -11.60 17.95 -3.38
CA LYS A 27 -12.16 16.90 -4.25
C LYS A 27 -11.21 15.71 -4.44
N SER A 28 -11.64 14.54 -3.97
CA SER A 28 -11.15 13.29 -4.52
C SER A 28 -11.74 13.12 -5.91
N ASN A 29 -10.91 13.14 -6.97
CA ASN A 29 -11.38 12.90 -8.34
C ASN A 29 -11.81 11.45 -8.57
N LEU A 30 -11.62 10.57 -7.58
CA LEU A 30 -12.01 9.17 -7.61
C LEU A 30 -12.96 8.88 -6.45
N ALA A 31 -14.10 8.26 -6.77
CA ALA A 31 -15.07 7.84 -5.76
C ALA A 31 -14.47 6.84 -4.76
N ASN A 32 -13.54 5.99 -5.22
CA ASN A 32 -12.87 4.97 -4.41
C ASN A 32 -11.35 5.00 -4.70
N PRO A 33 -10.58 5.89 -4.05
CA PRO A 33 -9.13 5.89 -4.20
C PRO A 33 -8.52 4.61 -3.64
N MET A 34 -7.47 4.11 -4.28
CA MET A 34 -6.69 2.97 -3.82
C MET A 34 -6.11 3.25 -2.44
N LYS A 35 -6.46 2.41 -1.47
CA LYS A 35 -6.02 2.49 -0.07
C LYS A 35 -4.93 1.48 0.25
N ALA A 36 -4.38 1.54 1.45
CA ALA A 36 -3.23 0.74 1.90
C ALA A 36 -3.41 -0.77 1.64
N TYR A 37 -4.58 -1.32 1.97
CA TYR A 37 -4.90 -2.74 1.79
C TYR A 37 -4.88 -3.15 0.31
N ALA A 38 -5.51 -2.36 -0.57
CA ALA A 38 -5.55 -2.64 -2.00
C ALA A 38 -4.16 -2.55 -2.64
N LEU A 39 -3.32 -1.61 -2.19
CA LEU A 39 -1.94 -1.51 -2.67
C LEU A 39 -1.08 -2.66 -2.17
N ALA A 40 -1.29 -3.14 -0.94
CA ALA A 40 -0.63 -4.32 -0.40
C ALA A 40 -1.01 -5.59 -1.20
N ASP A 41 -2.30 -5.76 -1.52
CA ASP A 41 -2.77 -6.88 -2.34
C ASP A 41 -2.16 -6.83 -3.76
N LEU A 42 -2.07 -5.63 -4.36
CA LEU A 42 -1.41 -5.44 -5.65
C LEU A 42 0.09 -5.80 -5.59
N ALA A 43 0.78 -5.35 -4.54
CA ALA A 43 2.20 -5.67 -4.35
C ALA A 43 2.42 -7.19 -4.25
N ALA A 44 1.56 -7.90 -3.50
CA ALA A 44 1.61 -9.35 -3.39
C ALA A 44 1.35 -10.05 -4.72
N GLN A 45 0.32 -9.63 -5.49
CA GLN A 45 0.01 -10.18 -6.81
C GLN A 45 1.18 -10.10 -7.80
N HIS A 46 2.07 -9.13 -7.63
CA HIS A 46 3.22 -8.90 -8.49
C HIS A 46 4.56 -9.36 -7.87
N ASN A 47 4.54 -10.11 -6.76
CA ASN A 47 5.72 -10.56 -6.03
C ASN A 47 6.69 -9.42 -5.66
N LEU A 48 6.14 -8.25 -5.30
CA LEU A 48 6.93 -7.12 -4.85
C LEU A 48 7.30 -7.28 -3.38
N SER A 49 8.53 -6.90 -3.05
CA SER A 49 9.15 -7.17 -1.75
C SER A 49 8.86 -6.09 -0.70
N SER A 50 8.42 -4.91 -1.10
CA SER A 50 8.18 -3.80 -0.19
C SER A 50 7.11 -2.83 -0.70
N LEU A 51 6.56 -2.09 0.27
CA LEU A 51 5.50 -1.12 0.08
C LEU A 51 5.86 0.19 0.79
N GLU A 52 5.73 1.33 0.09
CA GLU A 52 5.85 2.66 0.68
C GLU A 52 4.53 3.43 0.57
N ILE A 53 3.97 3.82 1.71
CA ILE A 53 2.68 4.52 1.81
C ILE A 53 2.70 5.64 2.87
N PRO A 54 2.06 6.80 2.60
CA PRO A 54 1.66 7.73 3.65
C PRO A 54 0.46 7.15 4.41
N LEU A 55 0.63 6.91 5.71
CA LEU A 55 -0.39 6.23 6.52
C LEU A 55 -1.66 7.07 6.71
N ASP A 56 -1.52 8.38 6.93
CA ASP A 56 -2.61 9.30 7.28
C ASP A 56 -3.72 9.40 6.22
N ALA A 57 -3.36 9.26 4.94
CA ALA A 57 -4.30 9.34 3.81
C ALA A 57 -4.77 7.97 3.29
N MET A 58 -4.04 6.89 3.63
CA MET A 58 -4.26 5.56 3.07
C MET A 58 -4.88 4.55 4.04
N LEU A 59 -4.85 4.84 5.34
CA LEU A 59 -5.61 4.12 6.37
C LEU A 59 -6.86 4.91 6.79
N PRO A 60 -7.89 4.25 7.35
CA PRO A 60 -9.08 4.95 7.86
C PRO A 60 -8.75 5.84 9.07
N ASP A 61 -7.80 5.41 9.91
CA ASP A 61 -7.24 6.17 11.03
C ASP A 61 -5.84 5.64 11.39
N LEU A 62 -5.19 6.29 12.36
CA LEU A 62 -3.87 5.89 12.87
C LEU A 62 -3.94 5.26 14.27
N SER A 63 -5.08 4.66 14.63
CA SER A 63 -5.19 3.91 15.88
C SER A 63 -4.31 2.66 15.85
N HIS A 64 -3.89 2.18 17.03
CA HIS A 64 -3.12 0.94 17.12
C HIS A 64 -3.89 -0.26 16.54
N GLU A 65 -5.21 -0.31 16.74
CA GLU A 65 -6.06 -1.36 16.18
C GLU A 65 -5.99 -1.40 14.65
N THR A 66 -6.11 -0.25 13.99
CA THR A 66 -6.01 -0.15 12.53
C THR A 66 -4.62 -0.54 12.02
N ILE A 67 -3.56 -0.14 12.72
CA ILE A 67 -2.18 -0.48 12.37
C ILE A 67 -1.93 -1.99 12.53
N ASP A 68 -2.39 -2.59 13.62
CA ASP A 68 -2.25 -4.02 13.88
C ASP A 68 -3.05 -4.86 12.88
N ALA A 69 -4.25 -4.42 12.51
CA ALA A 69 -5.04 -5.04 11.45
C ALA A 69 -4.34 -4.99 10.09
N PHE A 70 -3.71 -3.86 9.74
CA PHE A 70 -2.96 -3.73 8.50
C PHE A 70 -1.72 -4.64 8.50
N LYS A 71 -1.00 -4.72 9.63
CA LYS A 71 0.12 -5.65 9.80
C LYS A 71 -0.31 -7.11 9.66
N ALA A 72 -1.43 -7.50 10.28
CA ALA A 72 -1.97 -8.86 10.17
C ALA A 72 -2.33 -9.20 8.72
N HIS A 73 -2.89 -8.25 7.97
CA HIS A 73 -3.15 -8.40 6.53
C HIS A 73 -1.86 -8.63 5.75
N LEU A 74 -0.82 -7.83 5.98
CA LEU A 74 0.49 -8.01 5.34
C LEU A 74 1.07 -9.41 5.59
N MET A 75 1.02 -9.91 6.83
CA MET A 75 1.49 -11.26 7.16
C MET A 75 0.70 -12.36 6.45
N ARG A 76 -0.62 -12.17 6.29
CA ARG A 76 -1.50 -13.14 5.63
C ARG A 76 -1.19 -13.24 4.14
N ILE A 77 -1.02 -12.10 3.46
CA ILE A 77 -0.79 -12.08 2.01
C ILE A 77 0.63 -12.53 1.64
N THR A 78 1.63 -12.31 2.49
CA THR A 78 2.99 -12.85 2.27
C THR A 78 3.11 -14.33 2.56
N SER A 79 2.21 -14.92 3.36
CA SER A 79 2.19 -16.37 3.63
C SER A 79 1.51 -17.19 2.52
N SER A 80 0.85 -16.53 1.57
CA SER A 80 0.00 -17.18 0.55
C SER A 80 0.70 -17.36 -0.81
N TYR A 81 1.95 -16.91 -0.93
CA TYR A 81 2.80 -16.97 -2.14
C TYR A 81 4.18 -17.50 -1.76
#